data_AF-A0AAV9W8I1-F1
#
_entry.id   AF-A0AAV9W8I1-F1
#
_cell.length_a   1.000
_cell.length_b   1.000
_cell.length_c   1.000
_cell.angle_alpha   90.00
_cell.angle_beta   90.00
_cell.angle_gamma   90.00
#
_symmetry.space_group_name_H-M   'P 1'
#
loop_
_entity.id
_entity.type
_entity.pdbx_description
1 polymer ?
#
loop_
_entity_poly.entity_id
_entity_poly.type
_entity_poly.pdbx_seq_one_letter_code
_entity_poly.pdbx_strand_id
1 'polypeptide(L)'
;MTTWTYNFSEDNFQRDYLLDINPYWTSRVRGTSANLIDGRWIDKSTGLFIDITGLSETMGVTRPGVISCKNLHRYKIEEIYPLREVKFEGFKAYIPNSYEKALIKEYRSRAFTATEFSGHDWQPALGEWIEKKRSQPHDLIRLSNGRTMKIKIEDPRGLEAVPPPTFAERMWRFIDW
;
A
#
# COMPACT_ATOMS: atom_id res chain seq x y z
N MET A 1 -18.19 -6.66 -20.85
CA MET A 1 -17.12 -5.66 -20.64
C MET A 1 -17.75 -4.29 -20.79
N THR A 2 -17.71 -3.46 -19.74
CA THR A 2 -18.41 -2.16 -19.71
C THR A 2 -17.37 -1.04 -19.67
N THR A 3 -17.48 -0.08 -20.59
CA THR A 3 -16.61 1.11 -20.59
C THR A 3 -17.37 2.29 -20.03
N TRP A 4 -16.70 3.08 -19.20
CA TRP A 4 -17.20 4.30 -18.60
C TRP A 4 -16.32 5.47 -19.00
N THR A 5 -16.93 6.53 -19.50
CA THR A 5 -16.23 7.76 -19.82
C THR A 5 -16.50 8.77 -18.71
N TYR A 6 -15.43 9.31 -18.14
CA TYR A 6 -15.52 10.39 -17.16
C TYR A 6 -14.87 11.66 -17.72
N ASN A 7 -15.59 12.77 -17.59
CA ASN A 7 -15.15 14.09 -18.01
C ASN A 7 -14.74 14.88 -16.78
N PHE A 8 -13.46 15.18 -16.66
CA PHE A 8 -12.92 16.07 -15.65
C PHE A 8 -13.10 17.50 -16.14
N SER A 9 -14.24 18.10 -15.78
CA SER A 9 -14.64 19.43 -16.26
C SER A 9 -13.64 20.53 -15.89
N GLU A 10 -13.02 20.42 -14.72
CA GLU A 10 -12.08 21.42 -14.21
C GLU A 10 -10.75 21.43 -14.99
N ASP A 11 -10.29 20.26 -15.40
CA ASP A 11 -8.99 20.08 -16.05
C ASP A 11 -9.12 19.89 -17.58
N ASN A 12 -10.33 20.01 -18.12
CA ASN A 12 -10.67 19.84 -19.53
C ASN A 12 -10.08 18.55 -20.16
N PHE A 13 -10.06 17.45 -19.40
CA PHE A 13 -9.62 16.16 -19.92
C PHE A 13 -10.69 15.08 -19.70
N GLN A 14 -10.72 14.15 -20.64
CA GLN A 14 -11.59 12.98 -20.61
C GLN A 14 -10.73 11.74 -20.36
N ARG A 15 -11.28 10.79 -19.60
CA ARG A 15 -10.70 9.45 -19.42
C ARG A 15 -11.75 8.39 -19.66
N ASP A 16 -11.32 7.33 -20.33
CA ASP A 16 -12.11 6.12 -20.47
C ASP A 16 -11.59 5.06 -19.50
N TYR A 17 -12.50 4.53 -18.71
CA TYR A 17 -12.27 3.47 -17.76
C TYR A 17 -12.99 2.21 -18.19
N LEU A 18 -12.39 1.07 -17.87
CA LEU A 18 -12.94 -0.24 -18.12
C LEU A 18 -13.29 -0.91 -16.80
N LEU A 19 -14.56 -1.28 -16.65
CA LEU A 19 -14.98 -2.22 -15.62
C LEU A 19 -14.93 -3.64 -16.21
N ASP A 20 -13.94 -4.40 -15.77
CA ASP A 20 -13.77 -5.80 -16.11
C ASP A 20 -14.17 -6.67 -14.93
N ILE A 21 -15.16 -7.56 -15.12
CA ILE A 21 -15.68 -8.44 -14.07
C ILE A 21 -15.24 -9.86 -14.39
N ASN A 22 -14.59 -10.51 -13.43
CA ASN A 22 -14.16 -11.89 -13.57
C ASN A 22 -15.41 -12.79 -13.78
N PRO A 23 -15.49 -13.59 -14.86
CA PRO A 23 -16.64 -14.46 -15.12
C PRO A 23 -16.98 -15.43 -13.97
N TYR A 24 -15.99 -15.75 -13.12
CA TYR A 24 -16.14 -16.63 -11.96
C TYR A 24 -16.27 -15.86 -10.64
N TRP A 25 -16.73 -14.61 -10.65
CA TRP A 25 -16.92 -13.79 -9.45
C TRP A 25 -17.85 -14.44 -8.39
N THR A 26 -18.83 -15.24 -8.84
CA THR A 26 -19.75 -16.00 -7.96
C THR A 26 -19.10 -17.21 -7.31
N SER A 27 -18.09 -17.82 -7.93
CA SER A 27 -17.39 -18.96 -7.36
C SER A 27 -16.56 -18.49 -6.18
N ARG A 28 -16.74 -19.10 -5.00
CA ARG A 28 -15.97 -18.74 -3.80
C ARG A 28 -14.88 -19.76 -3.46
N VAL A 29 -14.66 -20.72 -4.36
CA VAL A 29 -13.59 -21.71 -4.25
C VAL A 29 -12.26 -21.04 -4.57
N ARG A 30 -11.23 -21.34 -3.78
CA ARG A 30 -9.87 -20.91 -4.10
C ARG A 30 -9.43 -21.60 -5.40
N GLY A 31 -9.37 -20.83 -6.48
CA GLY A 31 -8.84 -21.29 -7.76
C GLY A 31 -7.32 -21.18 -7.84
N THR A 32 -6.79 -21.21 -9.07
CA THR A 32 -5.41 -20.81 -9.36
C THR A 32 -5.24 -19.29 -9.21
N SER A 33 -4.00 -18.79 -9.26
CA SER A 33 -3.70 -17.35 -9.10
C SER A 33 -4.52 -16.42 -10.01
N ALA A 34 -4.95 -16.90 -11.18
CA ALA A 34 -5.77 -16.15 -12.13
C ALA A 34 -7.21 -15.86 -11.67
N ASN A 35 -7.72 -16.54 -10.64
CA ASN A 35 -9.09 -16.37 -10.15
C ASN A 35 -9.14 -15.81 -8.71
N LEU A 36 -8.19 -14.96 -8.30
CA LEU A 36 -8.22 -14.36 -6.96
C LEU A 36 -9.04 -13.07 -6.88
N ILE A 37 -9.04 -12.28 -7.96
CA ILE A 37 -9.70 -10.96 -8.04
C ILE A 37 -11.08 -11.10 -8.70
N ASP A 38 -12.08 -10.42 -8.16
CA ASP A 38 -13.48 -10.51 -8.62
C ASP A 38 -13.81 -9.50 -9.73
N GLY A 39 -13.07 -8.40 -9.80
CA GLY A 39 -13.14 -7.46 -10.91
C GLY A 39 -12.04 -6.42 -10.83
N ARG A 40 -11.95 -5.58 -11.85
CA ARG A 40 -10.93 -4.54 -11.96
C ARG A 40 -11.53 -3.29 -12.59
N TRP A 41 -11.16 -2.14 -12.05
CA TRP A 41 -11.39 -0.84 -12.66
C TRP A 41 -10.09 -0.35 -13.28
N ILE A 42 -10.03 -0.21 -14.60
CA ILE A 42 -8.80 0.05 -15.36
C ILE A 42 -8.91 1.38 -16.09
N ASP A 43 -7.94 2.27 -15.93
CA ASP A 43 -7.75 3.40 -16.85
C ASP A 43 -7.18 2.90 -18.17
N LYS A 44 -7.93 3.06 -19.27
CA LYS A 44 -7.53 2.55 -20.58
C LYS A 44 -6.33 3.29 -21.18
N SER A 45 -6.04 4.51 -20.72
CA SER A 45 -4.95 5.33 -21.24
C SER A 45 -3.60 4.98 -20.62
N THR A 46 -3.58 4.72 -19.31
CA THR A 46 -2.35 4.44 -18.55
C THR A 46 -2.15 2.97 -18.23
N GLY A 47 -3.23 2.18 -18.24
CA GLY A 47 -3.23 0.80 -17.77
C GLY A 47 -3.22 0.66 -16.24
N LEU A 48 -3.23 1.77 -15.48
CA LEU A 48 -3.37 1.74 -14.03
C LEU A 48 -4.74 1.19 -13.63
N PHE A 49 -4.81 0.51 -12.49
CA PHE A 49 -6.04 -0.16 -12.09
C PHE A 49 -6.23 -0.28 -10.58
N ILE A 50 -7.48 -0.53 -10.21
CA ILE A 50 -7.92 -0.92 -8.87
C ILE A 50 -8.48 -2.33 -8.95
N ASP A 51 -7.93 -3.24 -8.16
CA ASP A 51 -8.47 -4.59 -7.99
C ASP A 51 -9.66 -4.57 -7.00
N ILE A 52 -10.75 -5.22 -7.39
CA ILE A 52 -11.96 -5.37 -6.60
C ILE A 52 -12.07 -6.82 -6.13
N THR A 53 -12.13 -7.01 -4.81
CA THR A 53 -12.29 -8.32 -4.18
C THR A 53 -13.59 -8.35 -3.39
N GLY A 54 -14.49 -9.26 -3.74
CA GLY A 54 -15.71 -9.50 -3.00
C GLY A 54 -15.45 -10.30 -1.72
N LEU A 55 -16.24 -10.02 -0.68
CA LEU A 55 -16.31 -10.82 0.54
C LEU A 55 -17.70 -11.44 0.63
N SER A 56 -17.75 -12.73 0.97
CA SER A 56 -19.02 -13.43 1.20
C SER A 56 -18.89 -14.48 2.29
N GLU A 57 -20.01 -14.83 2.90
CA GLU A 57 -20.08 -15.96 3.83
C GLU A 57 -20.01 -17.27 3.04
N THR A 58 -18.92 -18.00 3.20
CA THR A 58 -18.66 -19.25 2.47
C THR A 58 -18.83 -20.49 3.34
N MET A 59 -18.86 -20.31 4.65
CA MET A 59 -18.83 -21.38 5.65
C MET A 59 -19.87 -21.16 6.74
N GLY A 60 -21.05 -20.61 6.43
CA GLY A 60 -22.04 -20.22 7.45
C GLY A 60 -22.48 -21.34 8.40
N VAL A 61 -22.48 -22.60 7.94
CA VAL A 61 -22.80 -23.76 8.81
C VAL A 61 -21.69 -24.06 9.81
N THR A 62 -20.42 -23.96 9.41
CA THR A 62 -19.28 -24.33 10.25
C THR A 62 -18.64 -23.14 10.97
N ARG A 63 -18.86 -21.92 10.45
CA ARG A 63 -18.30 -20.65 10.90
C ARG A 63 -19.29 -19.51 10.60
N PRO A 64 -20.45 -19.48 11.28
CA PRO A 64 -21.44 -18.43 11.10
C PRO A 64 -20.83 -17.05 11.40
N GLY A 65 -21.20 -16.05 10.59
CA GLY A 65 -20.75 -14.66 10.79
C GLY A 65 -19.31 -14.38 10.36
N VAL A 66 -18.69 -15.31 9.64
CA VAL A 66 -17.36 -15.14 9.03
C VAL A 66 -17.51 -14.99 7.52
N ILE A 67 -17.01 -13.87 7.01
CA ILE A 67 -16.93 -13.60 5.57
C ILE A 67 -15.50 -13.81 5.08
N SER A 68 -15.37 -14.17 3.80
CA SER A 68 -14.07 -14.51 3.22
C SER A 68 -13.92 -14.12 1.75
N CYS A 69 -12.68 -13.82 1.36
CA CYS A 69 -12.29 -13.67 -0.03
C CYS A 69 -11.87 -15.02 -0.65
N LYS A 70 -11.68 -15.04 -1.98
CA LYS A 70 -11.18 -16.23 -2.71
C LYS A 70 -9.77 -16.66 -2.30
N ASN A 71 -8.96 -15.73 -1.77
CA ASN A 71 -7.62 -16.04 -1.24
C ASN A 71 -7.63 -16.58 0.19
N LEU A 72 -8.81 -16.97 0.71
CA LEU A 72 -8.97 -17.51 2.08
C LEU A 72 -8.63 -16.51 3.19
N HIS A 73 -8.56 -15.21 2.90
CA HIS A 73 -8.61 -14.21 3.96
C HIS A 73 -10.01 -14.21 4.55
N ARG A 74 -10.08 -14.26 5.87
CA ARG A 74 -11.31 -14.43 6.65
C ARG A 74 -11.41 -13.32 7.66
N TYR A 75 -12.59 -12.76 7.78
CA TYR A 75 -12.91 -11.67 8.69
C TYR A 75 -14.24 -11.97 9.35
N LYS A 76 -14.39 -11.60 10.62
CA LYS A 76 -15.72 -11.56 11.22
C LYS A 76 -16.47 -10.34 10.70
N ILE A 77 -17.80 -10.42 10.63
CA ILE A 77 -18.62 -9.27 10.20
C ILE A 77 -18.36 -8.03 11.08
N GLU A 78 -18.23 -8.21 12.40
CA GLU A 78 -17.92 -7.16 13.38
C GLU A 78 -16.53 -6.49 13.20
N GLU A 79 -15.61 -7.17 12.52
CA GLU A 79 -14.28 -6.61 12.21
C GLU A 79 -14.33 -5.68 11.00
N ILE A 80 -15.32 -5.86 10.10
CA ILE A 80 -15.51 -5.04 8.91
C ILE A 80 -16.50 -3.91 9.18
N TYR A 81 -17.66 -4.23 9.73
CA TYR A 81 -18.77 -3.29 9.90
C TYR A 81 -18.93 -2.83 11.37
N PRO A 82 -19.42 -1.61 11.61
CA PRO A 82 -19.65 -0.54 10.62
C PRO A 82 -18.31 -0.02 10.06
N LEU A 83 -18.32 0.39 8.79
CA LEU A 83 -17.12 0.96 8.18
C LEU A 83 -16.79 2.31 8.84
N ARG A 84 -15.50 2.60 8.94
CA ARG A 84 -14.99 3.88 9.44
C ARG A 84 -14.65 4.80 8.28
N GLU A 85 -15.14 6.02 8.34
CA GLU A 85 -14.82 7.06 7.36
C GLU A 85 -13.41 7.61 7.61
N VAL A 86 -12.65 7.76 6.53
CA VAL A 86 -11.30 8.34 6.54
C VAL A 86 -11.10 9.22 5.30
N LYS A 87 -10.04 10.03 5.33
CA LYS A 87 -9.55 10.73 4.14
C LYS A 87 -8.37 9.95 3.56
N PHE A 88 -8.45 9.61 2.28
CA PHE A 88 -7.41 8.91 1.54
C PHE A 88 -7.19 9.63 0.21
N GLU A 89 -5.94 10.04 -0.07
CA GLU A 89 -5.58 10.77 -1.31
C GLU A 89 -6.44 12.01 -1.56
N GLY A 90 -6.83 12.73 -0.51
CA GLY A 90 -7.69 13.90 -0.62
C GLY A 90 -9.20 13.58 -0.64
N PHE A 91 -9.59 12.33 -0.91
CA PHE A 91 -10.98 11.91 -1.04
C PHE A 91 -11.52 11.22 0.22
N LYS A 92 -12.85 11.24 0.37
CA LYS A 92 -13.55 10.46 1.39
C LYS A 92 -13.49 8.98 1.02
N ALA A 93 -13.02 8.16 1.95
CA ALA A 93 -12.91 6.71 1.82
C ALA A 93 -13.43 6.00 3.07
N TYR A 94 -13.56 4.68 2.99
CA TYR A 94 -14.04 3.85 4.09
C TYR A 94 -13.09 2.68 4.34
N ILE A 95 -12.82 2.41 5.60
CA ILE A 95 -11.98 1.28 6.04
C ILE A 95 -12.74 0.36 7.00
N PRO A 96 -12.28 -0.89 7.18
CA PRO A 96 -12.86 -1.81 8.18
C PRO A 96 -12.86 -1.21 9.59
N ASN A 97 -13.89 -1.55 10.38
CA ASN A 97 -14.01 -1.13 11.78
C ASN A 97 -12.74 -1.45 12.60
N SER A 98 -12.29 -2.70 12.49
CA SER A 98 -11.10 -3.24 13.16
C SER A 98 -9.93 -3.38 12.19
N TYR A 99 -9.63 -2.33 11.41
CA TYR A 99 -8.55 -2.35 10.41
C TYR A 99 -7.20 -2.78 11.00
N GLU A 100 -6.93 -2.47 12.28
CA GLU A 100 -5.67 -2.85 12.93
C GLU A 100 -5.46 -4.36 12.97
N LYS A 101 -6.51 -5.11 13.29
CA LYS A 101 -6.47 -6.58 13.30
C LYS A 101 -6.22 -7.13 11.90
N ALA A 102 -6.85 -6.54 10.89
CA ALA A 102 -6.66 -6.95 9.51
C ALA A 102 -5.21 -6.72 9.05
N LEU A 103 -4.64 -5.55 9.34
CA LEU A 103 -3.26 -5.20 8.99
C LEU A 103 -2.24 -6.05 9.76
N ILE A 104 -2.43 -6.28 11.06
CA ILE A 104 -1.53 -7.14 11.85
C ILE A 104 -1.59 -8.58 11.38
N LYS A 105 -2.77 -9.07 11.01
CA LYS A 105 -2.94 -10.44 10.49
C LYS A 105 -2.17 -10.66 9.19
N GLU A 106 -2.13 -9.64 8.33
CA GLU A 106 -1.46 -9.71 7.02
C GLU A 106 0.04 -9.39 7.11
N TYR A 107 0.39 -8.29 7.77
CA TYR A 107 1.73 -7.69 7.76
C TYR A 107 2.45 -7.75 9.12
N ARG A 108 1.87 -8.45 10.10
CA ARG A 108 2.38 -8.58 11.49
C ARG A 108 2.45 -7.24 12.23
N SER A 109 3.11 -7.23 13.39
CA SER A 109 3.25 -6.04 14.24
C SER A 109 3.99 -4.88 13.56
N ARG A 110 4.77 -5.15 12.51
CA ARG A 110 5.52 -4.12 11.76
C ARG A 110 4.64 -3.29 10.83
N ALA A 111 3.37 -3.65 10.65
CA ALA A 111 2.41 -2.93 9.81
C ALA A 111 2.31 -1.43 10.13
N PHE A 112 2.50 -1.05 11.40
CA PHE A 112 2.37 0.33 11.88
C PHE A 112 3.69 1.03 12.18
N THR A 113 4.79 0.27 12.24
CA THR A 113 6.09 0.79 12.70
C THR A 113 7.16 0.76 11.62
N ALA A 114 6.94 0.02 10.53
CA ALA A 114 7.87 -0.02 9.42
C ALA A 114 7.85 1.31 8.65
N THR A 115 8.95 2.04 8.73
CA THR A 115 9.17 3.28 7.96
C THR A 115 10.07 3.05 6.75
N GLU A 116 10.44 1.81 6.45
CA GLU A 116 11.27 1.45 5.30
C GLU A 116 10.66 0.27 4.54
N PHE A 117 10.51 0.39 3.23
CA PHE A 117 9.98 -0.68 2.39
C PHE A 117 10.51 -0.56 0.95
N SER A 118 10.99 -1.66 0.36
CA SER A 118 11.43 -1.73 -1.04
C SER A 118 12.36 -0.59 -1.49
N GLY A 119 13.35 -0.23 -0.66
CA GLY A 119 14.28 0.87 -0.97
C GLY A 119 13.69 2.28 -0.82
N HIS A 120 12.52 2.42 -0.22
CA HIS A 120 11.87 3.69 0.09
C HIS A 120 11.80 3.90 1.60
N ASP A 121 11.79 5.17 2.02
CA ASP A 121 11.52 5.61 3.38
C ASP A 121 10.18 6.34 3.44
N TRP A 122 9.35 6.01 4.42
CA TRP A 122 8.11 6.71 4.70
C TRP A 122 8.41 8.08 5.32
N GLN A 123 7.80 9.13 4.77
CA GLN A 123 7.87 10.49 5.27
C GLN A 123 6.51 10.90 5.85
N PRO A 124 6.34 10.88 7.19
CA PRO A 124 5.05 11.18 7.82
C PRO A 124 4.51 12.58 7.51
N ALA A 125 5.39 13.57 7.37
CA ALA A 125 5.02 14.96 7.09
C ALA A 125 4.37 15.13 5.71
N LEU A 126 4.77 14.31 4.74
CA LEU A 126 4.23 14.32 3.38
C LEU A 126 3.13 13.28 3.19
N GLY A 127 3.15 12.21 3.98
CA GLY A 127 2.29 11.05 3.77
C GLY A 127 2.71 10.22 2.56
N GLU A 128 4.02 10.19 2.24
CA GLU A 128 4.55 9.58 1.03
C GLU A 128 5.75 8.66 1.29
N TRP A 129 5.94 7.66 0.42
CA TRP A 129 7.14 6.83 0.36
C TRP A 129 8.16 7.45 -0.59
N ILE A 130 9.30 7.90 -0.07
CA ILE A 130 10.36 8.51 -0.88
C ILE A 130 11.45 7.49 -1.16
N GLU A 131 11.82 7.35 -2.44
CA GLU A 131 12.93 6.50 -2.85
C GLU A 131 14.22 6.95 -2.15
N LYS A 132 14.97 5.99 -1.59
CA LYS A 132 16.33 6.22 -1.10
C LYS A 132 17.21 6.53 -2.30
N LYS A 133 17.34 7.80 -2.66
CA LYS A 133 18.43 8.24 -3.54
C LYS A 133 19.72 7.77 -2.87
N ARG A 134 20.59 7.07 -3.61
CA ARG A 134 21.96 6.80 -3.17
C ARG A 134 22.69 8.13 -3.01
N SER A 135 22.48 8.84 -1.90
CA SER A 135 23.35 9.93 -1.51
C SER A 135 24.69 9.28 -1.17
N GLN A 136 25.71 9.54 -1.98
CA GLN A 136 27.07 9.33 -1.51
C GLN A 136 27.19 10.12 -0.21
N PRO A 137 27.65 9.53 0.90
CA PRO A 137 27.76 10.25 2.18
C PRO A 137 28.70 11.46 2.09
N HIS A 138 29.48 11.53 1.01
CA HIS A 138 30.37 12.62 0.72
C HIS A 138 30.33 13.02 -0.75
N ASP A 139 30.38 14.33 -1.01
CA ASP A 139 30.82 14.86 -2.29
C ASP A 139 32.35 14.87 -2.35
N LEU A 140 32.90 14.48 -3.50
CA LEU A 140 34.33 14.56 -3.78
C LEU A 140 34.64 15.86 -4.51
N ILE A 141 35.19 16.84 -3.80
CA ILE A 141 35.63 18.10 -4.41
C ILE A 141 37.10 18.00 -4.79
N ARG A 142 37.41 18.29 -6.05
CA ARG A 142 38.78 18.36 -6.56
C ARG A 142 39.29 19.80 -6.40
N LEU A 143 40.34 19.97 -5.60
CA LEU A 143 40.97 21.26 -5.35
C LEU A 143 41.91 21.64 -6.50
N SER A 144 42.19 22.93 -6.65
CA SER A 144 43.11 23.48 -7.67
C SER A 144 44.53 22.92 -7.59
N ASN A 145 44.93 22.41 -6.42
CA ASN A 145 46.21 21.74 -6.18
C ASN A 145 46.21 20.23 -6.52
N GLY A 146 45.15 19.71 -7.14
CA GLY A 146 45.03 18.32 -7.56
C GLY A 146 44.61 17.33 -6.46
N ARG A 147 44.44 17.78 -5.20
CA ARG A 147 43.94 16.95 -4.09
C ARG A 147 42.42 16.82 -4.13
N THR A 148 41.90 15.70 -3.61
CA THR A 148 40.46 15.47 -3.48
C THR A 148 40.06 15.54 -2.01
N MET A 149 39.02 16.33 -1.68
CA MET A 149 38.42 16.38 -0.35
C MET A 149 37.04 15.71 -0.35
N LYS A 150 36.74 14.97 0.72
CA LYS A 150 35.41 14.40 0.99
C LYS A 150 34.63 15.38 1.86
N ILE A 151 33.57 15.98 1.34
CA ILE A 151 32.67 16.84 2.10
C ILE A 151 31.44 16.04 2.45
N LYS A 152 31.12 15.91 3.74
CA LYS A 152 29.91 15.22 4.18
C LYS A 152 28.69 16.03 3.74
N ILE A 153 27.78 15.41 3.00
CA ILE A 153 26.51 16.04 2.64
C ILE A 153 25.64 16.00 3.89
N GLU A 154 25.27 17.17 4.41
CA GLU A 154 24.27 17.24 5.46
C GLU A 154 22.91 16.86 4.86
N ASP A 155 22.23 15.97 5.55
CA ASP A 155 20.98 15.45 5.09
C ASP A 155 19.89 16.51 5.24
N PRO A 156 19.16 16.89 4.19
CA PRO A 156 18.05 17.86 4.30
C PRO A 156 16.93 17.37 5.24
N ARG A 157 16.95 16.09 5.66
CA ARG A 157 16.08 15.47 6.68
C ARG A 157 16.14 16.09 8.09
N GLY A 158 17.01 17.06 8.33
CA GLY A 158 17.37 17.58 9.66
C GLY A 158 16.32 18.33 10.49
N LEU A 159 15.03 18.36 10.11
CA LEU A 159 14.01 19.07 10.91
C LEU A 159 12.82 18.22 11.38
N GLU A 160 12.51 17.09 10.75
CA GLU A 160 11.39 16.20 11.19
C GLU A 160 11.62 14.70 10.95
N ALA A 161 12.81 14.28 10.49
CA ALA A 161 13.03 12.85 10.26
C ALA A 161 12.94 12.05 11.56
N VAL A 162 12.09 11.02 11.54
CA VAL A 162 12.06 9.97 12.57
C VAL A 162 13.51 9.53 12.80
N PRO A 163 14.02 9.59 14.05
CA PRO A 163 15.43 9.32 14.31
C PRO A 163 15.80 7.94 13.75
N PRO A 164 17.00 7.79 13.17
CA PRO A 164 17.43 6.52 12.62
C PRO A 164 17.35 5.44 13.73
N PRO A 165 16.91 4.22 13.40
CA PRO A 165 16.77 3.17 14.39
C PRO A 165 18.12 2.90 15.05
N THR A 166 18.07 2.77 16.36
CA THR A 166 19.19 2.49 17.25
C THR A 166 19.90 1.19 16.83
N PHE A 167 21.16 1.03 17.26
CA PHE A 167 21.91 -0.19 17.02
C PHE A 167 21.17 -1.44 17.53
N ALA A 168 20.46 -1.34 18.66
CA ALA A 168 19.63 -2.41 19.20
C ALA A 168 18.47 -2.77 18.25
N GLU A 169 17.78 -1.79 17.68
CA GLU A 169 16.69 -2.01 16.70
C GLU A 169 17.20 -2.59 15.38
N ARG A 170 18.44 -2.24 14.99
CA ARG A 170 19.13 -2.87 13.83
C ARG A 170 19.54 -4.31 14.11
N MET A 171 19.95 -4.64 15.34
CA MET A 171 20.32 -6.00 15.72
C MET A 171 19.10 -6.90 15.88
N TRP A 172 17.99 -6.37 16.43
CA TRP A 172 16.70 -7.06 16.46
C TRP A 172 16.20 -7.43 15.05
N ARG A 173 16.49 -6.58 14.06
CA ARG A 173 16.13 -6.81 12.64
C ARG A 173 16.78 -8.04 11.99
N PHE A 174 17.88 -8.56 12.52
CA PHE A 174 18.56 -9.76 11.99
C PHE A 174 18.04 -11.07 12.58
N ILE A 175 17.26 -11.02 13.67
CA ILE A 175 16.84 -12.21 14.42
C ILE A 175 15.47 -12.74 13.94
N ASP A 176 14.63 -11.90 13.32
CA ASP A 176 13.26 -12.24 12.89
C ASP A 176 13.08 -12.31 11.35
N TRP A 177 14.08 -12.81 10.61
CA TRP A 177 13.93 -13.19 9.19
C TRP A 177 13.81 -14.71 9.03
#